data_AF-A0AAE0T2E2-F1
#
_entry.id   AF-A0AAE0T2E2-F1
#
_cell.length_a   1.000
_cell.length_b   1.000
_cell.length_c   1.000
_cell.angle_alpha   90.00
_cell.angle_beta   90.00
_cell.angle_gamma   90.00
#
_symmetry.space_group_name_H-M   'P 1'
#
loop_
_entity.id
_entity.type
_entity.pdbx_description
1 polymer ?
#
loop_
_entity_poly.entity_id
_entity_poly.type
_entity_poly.pdbx_seq_one_letter_code
_entity_poly.pdbx_strand_id
1 'polypeptide(L)'
;MFWGGVYDLVHRYSNRGQSKVTLEDTMPGYVIDNLTFCGDKMTSDGVALANMTCPSSNQTANCLSTALYVFWKSASINFAKSVTGEIFVMLNASGNPIYRNNSYFREYEVPNLTKGKVTKATVYIVSESSLSKG
;
A
#
# COMPACT_ATOMS: atom_id res chain seq x y z
N MET A 1 -5.13 7.70 4.89
CA MET A 1 -4.22 7.20 5.93
C MET A 1 -3.21 6.30 5.27
N PHE A 2 -1.93 6.61 5.42
CA PHE A 2 -0.83 5.82 4.89
C PHE A 2 -0.31 4.87 5.96
N TRP A 3 0.39 3.82 5.55
CA TRP A 3 0.88 2.83 6.51
C TRP A 3 2.14 2.10 6.03
N GLY A 4 2.88 1.54 6.98
CA GLY A 4 4.09 0.77 6.71
C GLY A 4 4.29 -0.36 7.72
N GLY A 5 4.15 -1.60 7.26
CA GLY A 5 4.40 -2.81 8.07
C GLY A 5 3.37 -3.08 9.16
N VAL A 6 2.13 -2.58 9.01
CA VAL A 6 1.05 -2.64 10.02
C VAL A 6 -0.33 -2.94 9.39
N TYR A 7 -0.36 -3.74 8.31
CA TYR A 7 -1.54 -3.96 7.47
C TYR A 7 -2.80 -4.35 8.28
N ASP A 8 -2.73 -5.34 9.16
CA ASP A 8 -3.94 -5.77 9.90
C ASP A 8 -4.44 -4.69 10.88
N LEU A 9 -3.52 -4.01 11.56
CA LEU A 9 -3.86 -2.99 12.54
C LEU A 9 -4.45 -1.75 11.88
N VAL A 10 -3.87 -1.29 10.77
CA VAL A 10 -4.36 -0.07 10.12
C VAL A 10 -5.79 -0.25 9.62
N HIS A 11 -6.15 -1.41 9.06
CA HIS A 11 -7.51 -1.69 8.59
C HIS A 11 -8.52 -1.88 9.73
N ARG A 12 -8.09 -2.42 10.88
CA ARG A 12 -8.91 -2.41 12.09
C ARG A 12 -9.12 -1.00 12.64
N TYR A 13 -8.05 -0.21 12.72
CA TYR A 13 -8.08 1.15 13.25
C TYR A 13 -8.86 2.12 12.36
N SER A 14 -8.74 1.97 11.03
CA SER A 14 -9.46 2.75 10.03
C SER A 14 -10.96 2.40 9.97
N ASN A 15 -11.35 1.31 10.65
CA ASN A 15 -12.69 0.72 10.57
C ASN A 15 -13.13 0.50 9.11
N ARG A 16 -12.21 -0.06 8.29
CA ARG A 16 -12.43 -0.31 6.86
C ARG A 16 -13.01 0.90 6.12
N GLY A 17 -12.33 2.03 6.22
CA GLY A 17 -12.71 3.27 5.55
C GLY A 17 -13.68 4.17 6.32
N GLN A 18 -14.36 3.66 7.37
CA GLN A 18 -15.40 4.43 8.08
C GLN A 18 -14.83 5.57 8.94
N SER A 19 -13.65 5.38 9.56
CA SER A 19 -13.03 6.41 10.41
C SER A 19 -11.91 7.16 9.69
N LYS A 20 -11.13 6.44 8.88
CA LYS A 20 -10.06 6.94 8.02
C LYS A 20 -10.04 6.05 6.78
N VAL A 21 -9.68 6.61 5.63
CA VAL A 21 -9.59 5.87 4.38
C VAL A 21 -8.13 5.49 4.12
N THR A 22 -7.81 4.20 4.04
CA THR A 22 -6.53 3.69 3.49
C THR A 22 -6.61 3.57 1.97
N LEU A 23 -5.52 3.17 1.31
CA LEU A 23 -5.55 2.95 -0.13
C LEU A 23 -6.49 1.78 -0.49
N GLU A 24 -6.47 0.73 0.32
CA GLU A 24 -7.27 -0.47 0.19
C GLU A 24 -8.77 -0.22 0.43
N ASP A 25 -9.12 0.87 1.13
CA ASP A 25 -10.50 1.31 1.30
C ASP A 25 -11.05 2.06 0.06
N THR A 26 -10.21 2.35 -0.95
CA THR A 26 -10.64 2.94 -2.23
C THR A 26 -11.13 1.87 -3.20
N MET A 27 -11.99 2.21 -4.17
CA MET A 27 -12.49 1.24 -5.17
C MET A 27 -11.38 0.41 -5.85
N PRO A 28 -10.32 1.01 -6.44
CA PRO A 28 -9.27 0.20 -7.06
C PRO A 28 -8.48 -0.61 -6.03
N GLY A 29 -8.20 -0.06 -4.85
CA GLY A 29 -7.50 -0.77 -3.78
C GLY A 29 -8.29 -1.98 -3.28
N TYR A 30 -9.56 -1.79 -2.99
CA TYR A 30 -10.46 -2.81 -2.44
C TYR A 30 -10.59 -4.03 -3.35
N VAL A 31 -10.72 -3.80 -4.67
CA VAL A 31 -10.87 -4.89 -5.66
C VAL A 31 -9.62 -5.75 -5.75
N ILE A 32 -8.44 -5.18 -5.51
CA ILE A 32 -7.14 -5.85 -5.67
C ILE A 32 -6.52 -6.27 -4.34
N ASP A 33 -7.11 -5.84 -3.22
CA ASP A 33 -6.61 -6.13 -1.88
C ASP A 33 -6.52 -7.66 -1.64
N ASN A 34 -5.36 -8.11 -1.14
CA ASN A 34 -4.99 -9.52 -0.98
C ASN A 34 -5.08 -10.40 -2.25
N LEU A 35 -5.19 -9.81 -3.45
CA LEU A 35 -5.11 -10.55 -4.71
C LEU A 35 -3.69 -10.54 -5.29
N THR A 36 -3.36 -11.61 -6.01
CA THR A 36 -2.17 -11.69 -6.86
C THR A 36 -2.62 -11.96 -8.28
N PHE A 37 -2.13 -11.18 -9.24
CA PHE A 37 -2.47 -11.34 -10.65
C PHE A 37 -1.28 -11.00 -11.55
N CYS A 38 -1.28 -11.60 -12.73
CA CYS A 38 -0.33 -11.36 -13.80
C CYS A 38 -0.93 -11.80 -15.14
N GLY A 39 -0.32 -11.37 -16.24
CA GLY A 39 -0.70 -11.86 -17.56
C GLY A 39 0.05 -13.13 -17.94
N ASP A 40 -0.56 -13.93 -18.81
CA ASP A 40 0.08 -15.08 -19.47
C ASP A 40 -0.14 -15.01 -20.97
N LYS A 41 0.94 -15.10 -21.76
CA LYS A 41 0.85 -15.08 -23.23
C LYS A 41 0.31 -16.39 -23.80
N MET A 42 0.26 -17.45 -23.01
CA MET A 42 -0.22 -18.77 -23.43
C MET A 42 -1.73 -18.94 -23.25
N THR A 43 -2.39 -18.04 -22.51
CA THR A 43 -3.85 -18.05 -22.37
C THR A 43 -4.51 -17.16 -23.43
N SER A 44 -5.72 -17.53 -23.84
CA SER A 44 -6.45 -16.84 -24.92
C SER A 44 -6.91 -15.43 -24.55
N ASP A 45 -7.15 -15.17 -23.27
CA ASP A 45 -7.55 -13.86 -22.73
C ASP A 45 -6.37 -13.06 -22.16
N GLY A 46 -5.17 -13.65 -22.14
CA GLY A 46 -3.97 -13.04 -21.62
C GLY A 46 -3.88 -13.01 -20.08
N VAL A 47 -4.84 -13.63 -19.37
CA VAL A 47 -4.88 -13.67 -17.90
C VAL A 47 -4.27 -14.97 -17.41
N ALA A 48 -3.39 -14.90 -16.41
CA ALA A 48 -2.81 -16.11 -15.82
C ALA A 48 -3.90 -16.97 -15.14
N LEU A 49 -3.84 -18.27 -15.36
CA LEU A 49 -4.75 -19.23 -14.71
C LEU A 49 -4.49 -19.31 -13.21
N ALA A 50 -5.51 -19.69 -12.42
CA ALA A 50 -5.40 -19.78 -10.96
C ALA A 50 -4.32 -20.76 -10.46
N ASN A 51 -3.91 -21.72 -11.30
CA ASN A 51 -2.84 -22.68 -11.00
C ASN A 51 -1.44 -22.21 -11.43
N MET A 52 -1.31 -21.02 -12.03
CA MET A 52 -0.02 -20.45 -12.40
C MET A 52 0.55 -19.57 -11.29
N THR A 53 1.86 -19.65 -11.12
CA THR A 53 2.58 -18.82 -10.16
C THR A 53 2.92 -17.47 -10.79
N CYS A 54 2.28 -16.41 -10.33
CA CYS A 54 2.69 -15.06 -10.69
C CYS A 54 3.99 -14.66 -9.98
N PRO A 55 4.84 -13.83 -10.62
CA PRO A 55 5.96 -13.20 -9.94
C PRO A 55 5.50 -12.42 -8.70
N SER A 56 6.28 -12.48 -7.62
CA SER A 56 5.97 -11.74 -6.40
C SER A 56 5.98 -10.21 -6.64
N SER A 57 5.40 -9.43 -5.73
CA SER A 57 5.42 -7.96 -5.80
C SER A 57 6.83 -7.35 -5.65
N ASN A 58 7.85 -8.17 -5.39
CA ASN A 58 9.22 -7.70 -5.22
C ASN A 58 9.89 -7.53 -6.59
N GLN A 59 10.59 -6.39 -6.75
CA GLN A 59 11.51 -6.22 -7.86
C GLN A 59 12.63 -7.25 -7.74
N THR A 60 12.91 -7.95 -8.84
CA THR A 60 14.09 -8.83 -8.96
C THR A 60 14.98 -8.30 -10.08
N ALA A 61 16.25 -8.71 -10.09
CA ALA A 61 17.18 -8.32 -11.18
C ALA A 61 16.63 -8.68 -12.58
N ASN A 62 15.81 -9.73 -12.67
CA ASN A 62 15.23 -10.22 -13.92
C ASN A 62 13.79 -9.74 -14.15
N CYS A 63 13.18 -9.05 -13.19
CA CYS A 63 11.82 -8.51 -13.30
C CYS A 63 11.67 -7.28 -12.40
N LEU A 64 11.98 -6.12 -12.98
CA LEU A 64 11.93 -4.82 -12.30
C LEU A 64 10.49 -4.31 -12.10
N SER A 65 9.50 -4.91 -12.75
CA SER A 65 8.12 -4.42 -12.75
C SER A 65 7.14 -5.57 -12.96
N THR A 66 6.60 -6.08 -11.86
CA THR A 66 5.49 -7.05 -11.88
C THR A 66 4.15 -6.32 -11.96
N ALA A 67 3.11 -7.00 -12.46
CA ALA A 67 1.78 -6.40 -12.57
C ALA A 67 1.28 -5.84 -11.23
N LEU A 68 1.47 -6.62 -10.16
CA LEU A 68 1.13 -6.23 -8.79
C LEU A 68 1.95 -5.01 -8.32
N TYR A 69 3.26 -4.99 -8.57
CA TYR A 69 4.11 -3.86 -8.21
C TYR A 69 3.71 -2.56 -8.93
N VAL A 70 3.49 -2.62 -10.25
CA VAL A 70 3.10 -1.45 -11.05
C VAL A 70 1.72 -0.95 -10.66
N PHE A 71 0.79 -1.87 -10.36
CA PHE A 71 -0.54 -1.53 -9.85
C PHE A 71 -0.44 -0.73 -8.55
N TRP A 72 0.18 -1.29 -7.51
CA TRP A 72 0.28 -0.62 -6.20
C TRP A 72 1.08 0.67 -6.28
N LYS A 73 2.14 0.72 -7.09
CA LYS A 73 2.88 1.97 -7.36
C LYS A 73 1.96 3.05 -7.91
N SER A 74 1.17 2.73 -8.93
CA SER A 74 0.26 3.68 -9.58
C SER A 74 -0.87 4.09 -8.64
N ALA A 75 -1.43 3.14 -7.89
CA ALA A 75 -2.49 3.36 -6.92
C ALA A 75 -2.00 4.27 -5.77
N SER A 76 -0.83 3.99 -5.19
CA SER A 76 -0.18 4.82 -4.17
C SER A 76 0.07 6.25 -4.64
N ILE A 77 0.58 6.45 -5.86
CA ILE A 77 0.79 7.79 -6.44
C ILE A 77 -0.53 8.55 -6.54
N ASN A 78 -1.58 7.91 -7.08
CA ASN A 78 -2.87 8.55 -7.27
C ASN A 78 -3.55 8.88 -5.93
N PHE A 79 -3.46 7.97 -4.96
CA PHE A 79 -3.96 8.19 -3.62
C PHE A 79 -3.26 9.37 -2.95
N ALA A 80 -1.93 9.44 -3.00
CA ALA A 80 -1.15 10.56 -2.46
C ALA A 80 -1.47 11.92 -3.11
N LYS A 81 -1.78 11.93 -4.42
CA LYS A 81 -2.23 13.15 -5.11
C LYS A 81 -3.65 13.59 -4.72
N SER A 82 -4.48 12.64 -4.28
CA SER A 82 -5.88 12.89 -3.95
C SER A 82 -6.10 13.42 -2.52
N VAL A 83 -5.20 13.12 -1.58
CA VAL A 83 -5.38 13.51 -0.18
C VAL A 83 -5.26 15.01 0.04
N THR A 84 -6.03 15.52 1.01
CA THR A 84 -6.03 16.92 1.43
C THR A 84 -6.19 17.01 2.95
N GLY A 85 -5.86 18.17 3.53
CA GLY A 85 -5.99 18.41 4.97
C GLY A 85 -4.91 17.68 5.79
N GLU A 86 -5.33 17.18 6.96
CA GLU A 86 -4.46 16.37 7.82
C GLU A 86 -4.38 14.94 7.30
N ILE A 87 -3.16 14.47 7.04
CA ILE A 87 -2.88 13.07 6.73
C ILE A 87 -2.43 12.34 7.99
N PHE A 88 -2.78 11.06 8.06
CA PHE A 88 -2.35 10.15 9.12
C PHE A 88 -1.46 9.07 8.53
N VAL A 89 -0.39 8.72 9.26
CA VAL A 89 0.57 7.69 8.87
C VAL A 89 0.74 6.74 10.05
N MET A 90 0.71 5.42 9.82
CA MET A 90 0.99 4.43 10.87
C MET A 90 2.15 3.53 10.47
N LEU A 91 3.22 3.51 11.28
CA LEU A 91 4.45 2.78 11.00
C LEU A 91 4.79 1.80 12.12
N ASN A 92 5.29 0.63 11.73
CA ASN A 92 5.74 -0.39 12.66
C ASN A 92 7.06 0.02 13.35
N ALA A 93 7.04 0.12 14.68
CA ALA A 93 8.19 0.47 15.51
C ALA A 93 9.33 -0.56 15.42
N SER A 94 9.02 -1.83 15.14
CA SER A 94 10.00 -2.90 14.94
C SER A 94 10.69 -2.84 13.57
N GLY A 95 10.28 -1.92 12.69
CA GLY A 95 10.94 -1.71 11.40
C GLY A 95 12.36 -1.16 11.55
N ASN A 96 13.32 -1.72 10.83
CA ASN A 96 14.70 -1.21 10.78
C ASN A 96 15.12 -0.85 9.34
N PRO A 97 15.15 0.44 8.96
CA PRO A 97 14.64 1.59 9.72
C PRO A 97 13.11 1.63 9.76
N ILE A 98 12.53 2.37 10.72
CA ILE A 98 11.07 2.54 10.85
C ILE A 98 10.48 3.13 9.55
N TYR A 99 11.15 4.16 9.01
CA TYR A 99 10.84 4.74 7.70
C TYR A 99 11.68 4.07 6.60
N ARG A 100 11.21 2.90 6.13
CA ARG A 100 11.94 2.03 5.20
C ARG A 100 12.21 2.71 3.86
N ASN A 101 13.47 2.63 3.39
CA ASN A 101 13.92 3.19 2.12
C ASN A 101 13.03 2.75 0.94
N ASN A 102 12.76 1.44 0.83
CA ASN A 102 12.09 0.84 -0.31
C ASN A 102 10.60 0.57 -0.04
N SER A 103 9.92 1.46 0.69
CA SER A 103 8.48 1.35 0.96
C SER A 103 7.68 2.20 -0.02
N TYR A 104 6.45 1.77 -0.35
CA TYR A 104 5.53 2.59 -1.15
C TYR A 104 5.32 3.97 -0.55
N PHE A 105 5.17 4.03 0.79
CA PHE A 105 5.03 5.29 1.49
C PHE A 105 6.17 6.26 1.21
N ARG A 106 7.41 5.79 1.27
CA ARG A 106 8.58 6.64 1.01
C ARG A 106 8.81 6.94 -0.47
N GLU A 107 8.74 5.94 -1.33
CA GLU A 107 9.15 6.06 -2.73
C GLU A 107 8.09 6.73 -3.61
N TYR A 108 6.81 6.48 -3.31
CA TYR A 108 5.72 6.85 -4.21
C TYR A 108 4.69 7.77 -3.56
N GLU A 109 4.42 7.64 -2.27
CA GLU A 109 3.35 8.43 -1.63
C GLU A 109 3.87 9.79 -1.18
N VAL A 110 4.93 9.83 -0.35
CA VAL A 110 5.51 11.09 0.17
C VAL A 110 5.89 12.07 -0.95
N PRO A 111 6.60 11.66 -2.03
CA PRO A 111 6.97 12.59 -3.10
C PRO A 111 5.79 13.11 -3.91
N ASN A 112 4.63 12.46 -3.85
CA ASN A 112 3.43 12.80 -4.62
C ASN A 112 2.34 13.49 -3.78
N LEU A 113 2.61 13.81 -2.51
CA LEU A 113 1.76 14.68 -1.73
C LEU A 113 1.71 16.07 -2.37
N THR A 114 0.50 16.59 -2.59
CA THR A 114 0.33 17.87 -3.28
C THR A 114 0.59 19.04 -2.33
N LYS A 115 1.63 19.83 -2.62
CA LYS A 115 1.96 21.05 -1.87
C LYS A 115 0.73 21.97 -1.80
N GLY A 116 0.43 22.47 -0.60
CA GLY A 116 -0.72 23.35 -0.35
C GLY A 116 -2.06 22.63 -0.16
N LYS A 117 -2.16 21.33 -0.47
CA LYS A 117 -3.35 20.53 -0.14
C LYS A 117 -3.23 19.80 1.19
N VAL A 118 -2.04 19.32 1.52
CA VAL A 118 -1.76 18.68 2.82
C VAL A 118 -1.33 19.76 3.82
N THR A 119 -2.05 19.85 4.94
CA THR A 119 -1.83 20.89 5.96
C THR A 119 -1.02 20.37 7.15
N LYS A 120 -1.12 19.07 7.45
CA LYS A 120 -0.44 18.44 8.58
C LYS A 120 -0.25 16.94 8.32
N ALA A 121 0.83 16.38 8.84
CA ALA A 121 1.01 14.93 8.92
C ALA A 121 1.12 14.49 10.38
N THR A 122 0.24 13.59 10.81
CA THR A 122 0.29 12.95 12.12
C THR A 122 0.79 11.52 11.95
N VAL A 123 1.91 11.21 12.60
CA VAL A 123 2.60 9.92 12.48
C VAL A 123 2.43 9.12 13.78
N TYR A 124 1.83 7.95 13.67
CA TYR A 124 1.73 6.96 14.74
C TYR A 124 2.82 5.91 14.57
N ILE A 125 3.70 5.80 15.56
CA ILE A 125 4.68 4.72 15.65
C ILE A 125 4.14 3.68 16.63
N VAL A 126 3.88 2.47 16.14
CA VAL A 126 3.15 1.44 16.89
C VAL A 126 4.01 0.21 17.12
N SER A 127 3.97 -0.35 18.34
CA SER A 127 4.70 -1.56 18.74
C SER A 127 3.78 -2.79 18.80
N GLU A 128 4.36 -3.99 18.82
CA GLU A 128 3.61 -5.25 18.85
C GLU A 128 2.66 -5.42 20.05
N SER A 129 2.93 -4.80 21.20
CA SER A 129 2.00 -4.80 22.34
C SER A 129 0.68 -4.07 22.04
N SER A 130 0.66 -3.26 21.00
CA SER A 130 -0.54 -2.60 20.46
C SER A 130 -1.23 -3.43 19.36
N LEU A 131 -0.57 -4.49 18.86
CA LEU A 131 -1.08 -5.39 17.80
C LEU A 131 -1.76 -6.65 18.35
N SER A 132 -1.43 -7.07 19.57
CA SER A 132 -1.85 -8.33 20.20
C SER A 132 -3.09 -8.26 21.09
N LYS A 133 -3.66 -7.06 21.30
CA LYS A 133 -4.93 -6.88 22.01
C LYS A 133 -6.06 -6.65 21.00
N GLY A 134 -6.58 -7.73 20.44
CA GLY A 134 -7.72 -7.74 19.53
C GLY A 134 -8.31 -9.14 19.43
#